data_AF-A0AAP5NAE9-F1
#
_entry.id   AF-A0AAP5NAE9-F1
#
_cell.length_a   1.000
_cell.length_b   1.000
_cell.length_c   1.000
_cell.angle_alpha   90.00
_cell.angle_beta   90.00
_cell.angle_gamma   90.00
#
_symmetry.space_group_name_H-M   'P 1'
#
loop_
_entity.id
_entity.type
_entity.pdbx_description
1 polymer ?
#
loop_
_entity_poly.entity_id
_entity_poly.type
_entity_poly.pdbx_seq_one_letter_code
_entity_poly.pdbx_strand_id
1 'polypeptide(L)' 'MSQQLIEDIKIQLTLKNKSRRWLAKKLGISAVYVKDILDGTKPGRPQVEKMQVLLAELQAGKYDREDS' A
#
# COMPACT_ATOMS: atom_id res chain seq x y z
N MET A 1 -10.90 -1.51 -5.89
CA MET A 1 -10.55 -0.17 -5.38
C MET A 1 -10.39 0.77 -6.57
N SER A 2 -10.43 2.09 -6.37
CA SER A 2 -10.23 3.04 -7.46
C SER A 2 -8.78 3.00 -7.96
N GLN A 3 -8.56 3.37 -9.23
CA GLN A 3 -7.20 3.53 -9.78
C GLN A 3 -6.42 4.60 -9.01
N GLN A 4 -7.07 5.71 -8.62
CA GLN A 4 -6.46 6.77 -7.82
C GLN A 4 -5.83 6.24 -6.52
N LEU A 5 -6.55 5.40 -5.76
CA LEU A 5 -6.03 4.86 -4.49
C LEU A 5 -4.79 3.97 -4.71
N ILE A 6 -4.75 3.25 -5.84
CA ILE A 6 -3.59 2.42 -6.20
C ILE A 6 -2.39 3.31 -6.50
N GLU A 7 -2.59 4.38 -7.28
CA GLU A 7 -1.55 5.31 -7.68
C GLU A 7 -0.99 6.07 -6.48
N ASP A 8 -1.85 6.61 -5.61
CA ASP A 8 -1.44 7.34 -4.42
C ASP A 8 -0.57 6.46 -3.50
N ILE A 9 -0.94 5.20 -3.32
CA ILE A 9 -0.15 4.24 -2.56
C ILE A 9 1.20 3.97 -3.22
N LYS A 10 1.25 3.76 -4.55
CA LYS A 10 2.52 3.54 -5.26
C LYS A 10 3.46 4.74 -5.10
N ILE A 11 2.92 5.95 -5.20
CA ILE A 11 3.67 7.20 -5.01
C ILE A 11 4.22 7.25 -3.59
N GLN A 12 3.38 7.06 -2.57
CA GLN A 12 3.81 7.13 -1.18
C GLN A 12 4.82 6.03 -0.82
N LEU A 13 4.65 4.80 -1.31
CA LEU A 13 5.65 3.75 -1.13
C LEU A 13 7.00 4.17 -1.72
N THR A 14 7.01 4.80 -2.89
CA THR A 14 8.24 5.28 -3.54
C THR A 14 8.88 6.41 -2.72
N LEU A 15 8.12 7.43 -2.33
CA LEU A 15 8.59 8.56 -1.54
C LEU A 15 9.16 8.13 -0.19
N LYS A 16 8.58 7.09 0.42
CA LYS A 16 8.99 6.57 1.74
C LYS A 16 9.97 5.40 1.65
N ASN A 17 10.50 5.10 0.46
CA ASN A 17 11.38 3.96 0.20
C ASN A 17 10.86 2.61 0.75
N LYS A 18 9.54 2.39 0.69
CA LYS A 18 8.89 1.17 1.17
C LYS A 18 8.60 0.22 0.00
N SER A 19 8.86 -1.06 0.22
CA SER A 19 8.64 -2.09 -0.79
C SER A 19 7.20 -2.61 -0.81
N ARG A 20 6.79 -3.23 -1.93
CA ARG A 20 5.55 -4.01 -2.01
C ARG A 20 5.48 -5.13 -0.96
N ARG A 21 6.64 -5.67 -0.55
CA ARG A 21 6.73 -6.67 0.52
C ARG A 21 6.44 -6.07 1.90
N TRP A 22 6.87 -4.83 2.14
CA TRP A 22 6.49 -4.08 3.33
C TRP A 22 4.96 -3.85 3.36
N LEU A 23 4.38 -3.42 2.24
CA LEU A 23 2.93 -3.25 2.12
C LEU A 23 2.17 -4.55 2.43
N ALA A 24 2.62 -5.68 1.88
CA ALA A 24 2.03 -6.99 2.12
C ALA A 24 2.03 -7.36 3.61
N LYS A 25 3.14 -7.11 4.32
CA LYS A 25 3.25 -7.32 5.76
C LYS A 25 2.26 -6.44 6.53
N LYS A 26 2.16 -5.16 6.19
CA LYS A 26 1.24 -4.21 6.87
C LYS A 26 -0.23 -4.57 6.68
N LEU A 27 -0.60 -5.04 5.49
CA LEU A 27 -1.97 -5.44 5.19
C LEU A 27 -2.31 -6.86 5.67
N GLY A 28 -1.30 -7.65 6.07
CA GLY A 28 -1.48 -9.05 6.49
C GLY A 28 -1.91 -9.97 5.35
N ILE A 29 -1.43 -9.70 4.12
CA ILE A 29 -1.78 -10.46 2.91
C ILE A 29 -0.53 -10.91 2.15
N SER A 30 -0.68 -11.80 1.18
CA SER A 30 0.44 -12.28 0.39
C SER A 30 1.00 -11.18 -0.53
N ALA A 31 2.31 -11.21 -0.77
CA ALA A 31 2.96 -10.30 -1.70
C ALA A 31 2.46 -10.46 -3.14
N VAL A 32 2.05 -11.69 -3.51
CA VAL A 32 1.39 -11.97 -4.79
C VAL A 32 0.07 -11.23 -4.88
N TYR A 33 -0.77 -11.30 -3.84
CA TYR A 33 -2.05 -10.60 -3.85
C TYR A 33 -1.88 -9.07 -3.86
N VAL A 34 -0.88 -8.52 -3.15
CA VAL A 34 -0.53 -7.09 -3.25
C VAL A 34 -0.15 -6.70 -4.67
N LYS A 35 0.68 -7.51 -5.34
CA LYS A 35 1.02 -7.26 -6.75
C LYS A 35 -0.26 -7.24 -7.59
N ASP A 36 -1.10 -8.27 -7.47
CA ASP A 36 -2.30 -8.40 -8.29
C ASP A 36 -3.26 -7.21 -8.14
N ILE A 37 -3.44 -6.69 -6.90
CA ILE A 37 -4.31 -5.53 -6.66
C ILE A 37 -3.68 -4.21 -7.11
N LEU A 38 -2.35 -4.05 -6.99
CA LEU A 38 -1.64 -2.85 -7.45
C LEU A 38 -1.51 -2.81 -8.98
N ASP A 39 -1.46 -3.96 -9.63
CA ASP A 39 -1.45 -4.09 -11.09
C ASP A 39 -2.88 -4.01 -11.67
N GLY A 40 -3.91 -3.92 -10.81
CA GLY A 40 -5.32 -3.84 -11.22
C GLY A 40 -5.91 -5.16 -11.73
N THR A 41 -5.15 -6.26 -11.68
CA THR A 41 -5.55 -7.58 -12.18
C THR A 41 -6.53 -8.31 -11.25
N LYS A 42 -6.57 -7.96 -9.96
CA LYS A 42 -7.56 -8.48 -9.00
C LYS A 42 -8.28 -7.37 -8.25
N PRO A 43 -9.56 -7.59 -7.89
CA PRO A 43 -10.30 -6.64 -7.08
C PRO A 43 -9.71 -6.60 -5.65
N GLY A 44 -9.15 -5.45 -5.27
CA GLY A 44 -8.72 -5.18 -3.90
C GLY A 44 -9.84 -4.71 -2.96
N ARG A 45 -11.14 -5.00 -3.26
CA ARG A 45 -12.28 -4.52 -2.45
C ARG A 45 -12.12 -4.80 -0.95
N PRO A 46 -11.69 -6.00 -0.50
CA PRO A 46 -11.53 -6.29 0.93
C PRO A 46 -10.41 -5.50 1.62
N GLN A 47 -9.54 -4.84 0.85
CA GLN A 47 -8.37 -4.12 1.36
C GLN A 47 -8.55 -2.60 1.29
N VAL A 48 -9.68 -2.08 0.78
CA VAL A 48 -9.87 -0.64 0.53
C VAL A 48 -9.68 0.17 1.81
N GLU A 49 -10.39 -0.18 2.89
CA GLU A 49 -10.33 0.55 4.15
C GLU A 49 -8.91 0.53 4.74
N LYS A 50 -8.29 -0.65 4.80
CA LYS A 50 -6.91 -0.80 5.29
C LYS A 50 -5.92 0.01 4.47
N MET A 51 -6.12 0.07 3.15
CA MET A 51 -5.27 0.82 2.23
C MET A 51 -5.44 2.34 2.41
N GLN A 52 -6.66 2.83 2.63
CA GLN A 52 -6.93 4.24 2.90
C GLN A 52 -6.33 4.69 4.23
N VAL A 53 -6.46 3.88 5.28
CA VAL A 53 -5.81 4.14 6.57
C VAL A 53 -4.29 4.18 6.41
N LEU A 54 -3.71 3.18 5.75
CA LEU A 54 -2.26 3.12 5.53
C LEU A 54 -1.76 4.30 4.68
N LEU A 55 -2.54 4.74 3.69
CA LEU A 55 -2.21 5.92 2.90
C LEU A 55 -2.12 7.18 3.77
N ALA A 56 -3.10 7.40 4.64
CA ALA A 56 -3.10 8.54 5.56
C ALA A 56 -1.91 8.47 6.54
N GLU A 57 -1.58 7.28 7.05
CA GLU A 57 -0.42 7.08 7.93
C GLU A 57 0.92 7.35 7.22
N LEU A 58 1.05 6.95 5.95
CA LEU A 58 2.23 7.25 5.13
C LEU A 58 2.37 8.76 4.89
N GLN A 59 1.27 9.44 4.55
CA GLN A 59 1.25 10.89 4.35
C GLN A 59 1.58 11.66 5.64
N ALA A 60 1.13 11.16 6.79
CA ALA A 60 1.46 11.70 8.11
C ALA A 60 2.91 11.42 8.56
N GLY A 61 3.70 10.69 7.77
CA GLY A 61 5.10 10.38 8.09
C GLY A 61 5.28 9.36 9.22
N LYS A 62 4.23 8.59 9.56
CA LYS A 62 4.26 7.62 10.68
C LYS A 62 5.38 6.58 10.56
N TYR A 63 5.80 6.28 9.34
CA TYR A 63 6.78 5.23 9.02
C TYR A 63 8.14 5.74 8.55
N ASP A 64 8.39 7.04 8.65
CA ASP A 64 9.64 7.67 8.18
C ASP A 64 10.86 7.18 8.97
N ARG A 65 10.63 6.80 10.23
CA ARG A 65 11.65 6.22 11.12
C ARG A 65 11.57 4.71 11.26
N GLU A 66 10.62 4.06 10.57
CA GLU A 66 10.47 2.60 10.59
C GLU A 66 11.47 1.99 9.61
N ASP A 67 12.74 2.09 10.00
CA ASP A 67 13.97 1.53 9.45
C ASP A 67 14.25 1.69 7.94
N SER A 68 15.45 2.23 7.69
CA SER A 68 16.24 2.06 6.47
C SER A 68 16.85 0.67 6.42
#